data_AF-A0A0J8TG77-F1
#
_entry.id   AF-A0A0J8TG77-F1
#
_cell.length_a   1.000
_cell.length_b   1.000
_cell.length_c   1.000
_cell.angle_alpha   90.00
_cell.angle_beta   90.00
_cell.angle_gamma   90.00
#
_symmetry.space_group_name_H-M   'P 1'
#
loop_
_entity.id
_entity.type
_entity.pdbx_description
1 polymer ?
#
loop_
_entity_poly.entity_id
_entity_poly.type
_entity_poly.pdbx_seq_one_letter_code
_entity_poly.pdbx_strand_id
1 'polypeptide(L)' 'MPQDMPPVGGYKPVQYKRNLPVRGFRPVYYLLGMHAIMGYGFYKLWLGQREKKLVT' A
#
# COMPACT_ATOMS: atom_id res chain seq x y z
N MET A 1 42.92 -37.05 -6.16
CA MET A 1 42.56 -35.64 -6.42
C MET A 1 42.66 -34.89 -5.10
N PRO A 2 43.12 -33.63 -5.08
CA PRO A 2 43.15 -32.83 -3.86
C PRO A 2 41.75 -32.69 -3.27
N GLN A 3 41.64 -32.67 -1.94
CA GLN A 3 40.38 -32.48 -1.25
C GLN A 3 40.00 -31.00 -1.26
N ASP A 4 38.75 -30.68 -1.65
CA ASP A 4 38.24 -29.31 -1.60
C ASP A 4 38.00 -28.89 -0.15
N MET A 5 38.58 -27.75 0.22
CA MET A 5 38.57 -27.20 1.58
C MET A 5 37.99 -25.78 1.59
N PRO A 6 37.41 -25.33 2.73
CA PRO A 6 36.85 -24.00 2.84
C PRO A 6 37.94 -22.92 2.72
N PRO A 7 37.57 -21.71 2.27
CA PRO A 7 38.52 -20.60 2.18
C PRO A 7 39.03 -20.21 3.57
N VAL A 8 40.30 -19.81 3.67
CA VAL A 8 40.97 -19.40 4.92
C VAL A 8 40.23 -18.26 5.63
N GLY A 9 39.59 -17.36 4.88
CA GLY A 9 38.78 -16.26 5.40
C GLY A 9 37.31 -16.60 5.69
N GLY A 10 36.90 -17.86 5.50
CA GLY A 10 35.51 -18.30 5.65
C GLY A 10 34.58 -17.87 4.51
N TYR A 11 33.33 -18.34 4.57
CA TYR A 11 32.29 -17.96 3.60
C TYR A 11 31.63 -16.63 3.97
N LYS A 12 31.08 -15.95 2.96
CA LYS A 12 30.28 -14.75 3.19
C LYS A 12 29.04 -15.09 4.03
N PRO A 13 28.58 -14.15 4.89
CA PRO A 13 27.37 -14.37 5.66
C PRO A 13 26.16 -14.53 4.73
N VAL A 14 25.33 -15.53 5.04
CA VAL A 14 24.07 -15.79 4.31
C VAL A 14 22.92 -15.16 5.07
N GLN A 15 22.06 -14.43 4.38
CA GLN A 15 20.83 -13.92 4.97
C GLN A 15 19.80 -15.06 5.09
N TYR A 16 19.70 -15.65 6.28
CA TYR A 16 18.74 -16.73 6.58
C TYR A 16 17.40 -16.21 7.14
N LYS A 17 17.37 -14.94 7.62
CA LYS A 17 16.17 -14.33 8.19
C LYS A 17 15.28 -13.76 7.10
N ARG A 18 13.96 -13.83 7.33
CA ARG A 18 12.95 -13.26 6.43
C ARG A 18 13.18 -11.76 6.25
N ASN A 19 13.13 -11.32 4.99
CA ASN A 19 13.20 -9.90 4.62
C ASN A 19 11.85 -9.44 4.05
N LEU A 20 10.87 -9.22 4.93
CA LEU A 20 9.55 -8.69 4.54
C LEU A 20 9.39 -7.27 5.06
N PRO A 21 9.84 -6.26 4.30
CA PRO A 21 9.62 -4.88 4.69
C PRO A 21 8.13 -4.57 4.66
N VAL A 22 7.62 -4.01 5.76
CA VAL A 22 6.27 -3.42 5.78
C VAL A 22 6.33 -2.14 4.93
N ARG A 23 5.57 -2.10 3.85
CA ARG A 23 5.49 -0.97 2.91
C ARG A 23 4.08 -0.41 2.89
N GLY A 24 3.96 0.86 2.50
CA GLY A 24 2.67 1.56 2.33
C GLY A 24 2.43 2.64 3.38
N PHE A 25 1.31 3.34 3.23
CA PHE A 25 0.88 4.38 4.16
C PHE A 25 0.23 3.76 5.39
N ARG A 26 0.14 4.53 6.48
CA ARG A 26 -0.62 4.11 7.67
C ARG A 26 -2.10 3.90 7.31
N PRO A 27 -2.81 2.92 7.90
CA PRO A 27 -4.21 2.61 7.59
C PRO A 27 -5.16 3.83 7.57
N VAL A 28 -4.92 4.80 8.46
CA VAL A 28 -5.72 6.03 8.56
C VAL A 28 -5.77 6.83 7.26
N TYR A 29 -4.69 6.85 6.48
CA TYR A 29 -4.66 7.62 5.23
C TYR A 29 -5.55 7.00 4.15
N TYR A 30 -5.66 5.67 4.11
CA TYR A 30 -6.60 5.00 3.21
C TYR A 30 -8.05 5.31 3.60
N LEU A 31 -8.36 5.30 4.90
CA LEU A 31 -9.69 5.67 5.39
C LEU A 31 -10.04 7.12 5.03
N LEU A 32 -9.11 8.05 5.24
CA LEU A 32 -9.31 9.45 4.87
C LEU A 32 -9.53 9.63 3.37
N GLY A 33 -8.71 8.99 2.54
CA GLY A 33 -8.86 9.03 1.07
C GLY A 33 -10.21 8.48 0.61
N MET A 34 -10.63 7.33 1.16
CA MET A 34 -11.92 6.72 0.87
C MET A 34 -13.08 7.65 1.24
N HIS A 35 -13.08 8.22 2.46
CA HIS A 35 -14.15 9.12 2.90
C HIS A 35 -14.20 10.41 2.11
N ALA A 36 -13.05 10.96 1.70
CA ALA A 36 -13.00 12.14 0.85
C ALA A 36 -13.67 11.89 -0.51
N ILE A 37 -13.36 10.75 -1.15
CA ILE A 37 -13.96 10.36 -2.44
C ILE A 37 -15.47 10.17 -2.30
N MET A 38 -15.90 9.42 -1.28
CA MET A 38 -17.33 9.19 -1.03
C MET A 38 -18.06 10.50 -0.73
N GLY A 39 -17.51 11.33 0.15
CA GLY A 39 -18.08 12.63 0.52
C GLY A 39 -18.26 13.54 -0.70
N TYR A 40 -17.27 13.58 -1.59
CA TYR A 40 -17.39 14.32 -2.85
C TYR A 40 -18.45 13.74 -3.79
N GLY A 41 -18.53 12.41 -3.90
CA GLY A 41 -19.56 11.72 -4.67
C GLY A 41 -20.98 12.07 -4.19
N PHE A 42 -21.21 12.02 -2.87
CA PHE A 42 -22.49 12.40 -2.28
C PHE A 42 -22.84 13.88 -2.49
N TYR A 43 -21.85 14.77 -2.39
CA TYR A 43 -22.04 16.19 -2.70
C TYR A 43 -22.54 16.40 -4.15
N LYS A 44 -21.91 15.74 -5.12
CA LYS A 44 -22.31 15.84 -6.53
C LYS A 44 -23.69 15.23 -6.78
N LEU A 45 -24.00 14.10 -6.15
CA LEU A 45 -25.32 13.49 -6.22
C LEU A 45 -26.39 14.43 -5.66
N TRP A 46 -26.14 15.03 -4.49
CA TRP A 46 -27.06 15.97 -3.87
C TRP A 46 -27.37 17.16 -4.77
N LEU A 47 -26.34 17.75 -5.40
CA LEU A 47 -26.54 18.81 -6.39
C LEU A 47 -27.40 18.35 -7.57
N GLY A 48 -27.09 17.19 -8.16
CA GLY A 48 -27.84 16.67 -9.30
C GLY A 48 -29.30 16.36 -8.98
N GLN A 49 -29.63 15.92 -7.76
CA GLN A 49 -31.02 15.70 -7.33
C GLN A 49 -31.77 17.03 -7.18
N ARG A 50 -31.11 18.10 -6.73
CA ARG A 50 -31.71 19.44 -6.67
C ARG A 50 -31.98 19.99 -8.06
N GLU A 51 -31.04 19.84 -8.98
CA GLU A 51 -31.22 20.25 -10.38
C GLU A 51 -32.41 19.54 -11.02
N LYS A 52 -32.53 18.21 -10.86
CA LYS A 52 -33.68 17.44 -11.37
C LYS A 52 -35.01 17.94 -10.80
N LYS A 53 -35.06 18.20 -9.48
CA LYS A 53 -36.27 18.71 -8.81
C LYS A 53 -36.63 20.14 -9.25
N LEU A 54 -35.66 20.96 -9.65
CA LEU A 54 -35.91 22.32 -10.11
C LEU A 54 -36.36 22.37 -11.58
N VAL A 55 -35.98 21.37 -12.38
CA VAL A 55 -36.27 21.30 -13.83
C VAL A 55 -37.53 20.49 -14.15
N THR A 56 -37.96 19.59 -13.25
CA THR A 56 -39.20 18.80 -13.36
C THR A 56 -40.31 19.43 -12.52
#